data_AF-A0A2G0CES8-F1
#
_entry.id   AF-A0A2G0CES8-F1
#
_cell.length_a   1.000
_cell.length_b   1.000
_cell.length_c   1.000
_cell.angle_alpha   90.00
_cell.angle_beta   90.00
_cell.angle_gamma   90.00
#
_symmetry.space_group_name_H-M   'P 1'
#
loop_
_entity.id
_entity.type
_entity.pdbx_description
1 polymer ?
#
loop_
_entity_poly.entity_id
_entity_poly.type
_entity_poly.pdbx_seq_one_letter_code
_entity_poly.pdbx_strand_id
1 'polypeptide(L)'
;MLIRTGVMVGVFQYFFLAQGGNVSLEAGAATTWAARVASWLLTAGGGALEPIFTTLVAVGRDAAVFRESLLTIWIHGALEISSFVLAGGAGLAMGGGLLFPGTLTRWQAFGRSARAGGRILLGTVPLFIIAGVLEGFVTRQTDLPPLLRFLFILCCFAFVLWYYVIFPRAVARRPPTSTSGGEGRLRGGHHGPLALGRIRSVGELLAATFTVFRQGIGGLLVGALALSVGYVVLSFAFGPEPAERYRFAGYLFAELENFHELTSSVGRGRGWTFSVLVAVGFYGMFRLGLGTAARHSDLRSPLLYWKRELRLLAVSGILALTLAPGGREVALLTFLTFPFLVMLGVGRYTTDLAPGKLFRLVYTNLLHSYGLLLLLLLIALPAGYLLDTVVGHYFFAFLDWVIYTDGSQLDARNVMLQAFCYYFLFALLFSAWVIAFCLSLGSLREIGTAAELKQRIDRLGRK
;
A
#
# COMPACT_ATOMS: atom_id res chain seq x y z
N MET A 1 16.03 17.54 -16.46
CA MET A 1 16.16 16.32 -15.63
C MET A 1 15.12 16.32 -14.50
N LEU A 2 13.83 16.53 -14.82
CA LEU A 2 12.79 16.81 -13.81
C LEU A 2 11.41 16.26 -14.24
N ILE A 3 11.38 15.15 -14.99
CA ILE A 3 10.15 14.51 -15.52
C ILE A 3 9.91 13.16 -14.82
N ARG A 4 9.96 13.09 -13.49
CA ARG A 4 9.85 11.78 -12.81
C ARG A 4 9.00 11.71 -11.55
N THR A 5 8.24 12.74 -11.23
CA THR A 5 7.41 12.72 -10.03
C THR A 5 6.02 13.25 -10.32
N GLY A 6 5.02 12.37 -10.26
CA GLY A 6 3.60 12.74 -10.27
C GLY A 6 3.02 12.91 -11.67
N VAL A 7 2.09 12.03 -12.02
CA VAL A 7 1.29 12.10 -13.25
C VAL A 7 0.61 13.48 -13.37
N MET A 8 0.18 14.10 -12.26
CA MET A 8 -0.32 15.48 -12.24
C MET A 8 0.74 16.58 -12.45
N VAL A 9 1.96 16.43 -11.92
CA VAL A 9 3.03 17.45 -12.09
C VAL A 9 3.65 17.35 -13.48
N GLY A 10 3.70 16.14 -14.05
CA GLY A 10 4.11 15.90 -15.43
C GLY A 10 3.18 16.55 -16.44
N VAL A 11 1.86 16.55 -16.20
CA VAL A 11 0.89 17.28 -17.05
C VAL A 11 1.05 18.79 -16.87
N PHE A 12 1.24 19.28 -15.64
CA PHE A 12 1.56 20.70 -15.38
C PHE A 12 2.83 21.13 -16.12
N GLN A 13 3.93 20.40 -15.97
CA GLN A 13 5.19 20.72 -16.65
C GLN A 13 5.11 20.55 -18.17
N TYR A 14 4.45 19.51 -18.67
CA TYR A 14 4.30 19.28 -20.11
C TYR A 14 3.44 20.37 -20.76
N PHE A 15 2.34 20.80 -20.15
CA PHE A 15 1.52 21.88 -20.71
C PHE A 15 2.23 23.25 -20.71
N PHE A 16 3.02 23.56 -19.67
CA PHE A 16 3.76 24.82 -19.62
C PHE A 16 5.06 24.81 -20.44
N LEU A 17 5.64 23.65 -20.76
CA LEU A 17 6.91 23.54 -21.50
C LEU A 17 6.75 23.10 -22.97
N ALA A 18 5.65 22.44 -23.36
CA ALA A 18 5.48 21.91 -24.72
C ALA A 18 4.88 22.93 -25.71
N GLN A 19 4.28 24.03 -25.23
CA GLN A 19 3.87 25.15 -26.09
C GLN A 19 4.90 26.27 -26.04
N GLY A 20 5.93 26.15 -26.90
CA GLY A 20 6.73 27.25 -27.46
C GLY A 20 7.06 28.45 -26.55
N GLY A 21 8.25 28.42 -25.95
CA GLY A 21 8.91 29.58 -25.35
C GLY A 21 9.23 29.34 -23.89
N ASN A 22 10.48 29.61 -23.49
CA ASN A 22 10.82 29.78 -22.08
C ASN A 22 10.06 31.00 -21.56
N VAL A 23 8.79 30.82 -21.20
CA VAL A 23 8.09 31.78 -20.35
C VAL A 23 8.67 31.54 -18.97
N SER A 24 9.73 32.29 -18.64
CA SER A 24 10.02 32.57 -17.24
C SER A 24 8.76 33.22 -16.68
N LEU A 25 7.94 32.44 -15.97
CA LEU A 25 6.78 32.94 -15.24
C LEU A 25 7.33 33.76 -14.07
N GLU A 26 7.86 34.95 -14.36
CA GLU A 26 8.35 35.89 -13.37
C GLU A 26 7.14 36.46 -12.62
N ALA A 27 6.78 35.78 -11.54
CA ALA A 27 5.92 36.35 -10.53
C ALA A 27 6.65 37.51 -9.86
N GLY A 28 6.13 38.73 -9.99
CA GLY A 28 6.67 39.92 -9.33
C GLY A 28 6.92 39.70 -7.83
N ALA A 29 7.86 40.44 -7.24
CA ALA A 29 8.39 40.21 -5.89
C ALA A 29 7.34 40.03 -4.78
N ALA A 30 6.21 40.74 -4.86
CA ALA A 30 5.12 40.60 -3.90
C ALA A 30 4.41 39.23 -3.98
N THR A 31 4.27 38.67 -5.19
CA THR A 31 3.61 37.37 -5.41
C THR A 31 4.49 36.17 -5.08
N THR A 32 5.79 36.28 -5.29
CA THR A 32 6.76 35.29 -4.78
C THR A 32 6.80 35.30 -3.26
N TRP A 33 6.74 36.48 -2.63
CA TRP A 33 6.71 36.58 -1.17
C TRP A 33 5.41 35.98 -0.57
N ALA A 34 4.25 36.29 -1.15
CA ALA A 34 2.98 35.70 -0.72
C ALA A 34 2.95 34.17 -0.90
N ALA A 35 3.46 33.66 -2.03
CA ALA A 35 3.58 32.22 -2.29
C ALA A 35 4.53 31.52 -1.31
N ARG A 36 5.63 32.17 -0.94
CA ARG A 36 6.57 31.71 0.10
C ARG A 36 5.92 31.64 1.46
N VAL A 37 5.20 32.69 1.86
CA VAL A 37 4.50 32.71 3.16
C VAL A 37 3.42 31.64 3.21
N ALA A 38 2.63 31.48 2.15
CA ALA A 38 1.63 30.41 2.07
C ALA A 38 2.26 29.02 2.13
N SER A 39 3.36 28.79 1.40
CA SER A 39 4.15 27.55 1.49
C SER A 39 4.65 27.30 2.90
N TRP A 40 5.22 28.33 3.54
CA TRP A 40 5.80 28.25 4.87
C TRP A 40 4.73 27.93 5.93
N LEU A 41 3.57 28.58 5.87
CA LEU A 41 2.44 28.34 6.77
C LEU A 41 1.86 26.92 6.63
N LEU A 42 1.72 26.43 5.39
CA LEU A 42 1.09 25.14 5.12
C LEU A 42 2.02 23.93 5.28
N THR A 43 3.33 24.14 5.16
CA THR A 43 4.34 23.08 5.32
C THR A 43 5.13 23.19 6.63
N ALA A 44 4.70 24.07 7.54
CA ALA A 44 5.36 24.30 8.82
C ALA A 44 6.87 24.60 8.69
N GLY A 45 7.24 25.45 7.73
CA GLY A 45 8.62 25.92 7.56
C GLY A 45 9.30 25.57 6.23
N GLY A 46 8.65 24.80 5.34
CA GLY A 46 9.22 24.34 4.08
C GLY A 46 8.92 25.21 2.85
N GLY A 47 9.86 25.21 1.88
CA GLY A 47 9.66 25.83 0.55
C GLY A 47 8.97 24.91 -0.47
N ALA A 48 8.55 23.70 -0.07
CA ALA A 48 8.13 22.65 -1.00
C ALA A 48 6.90 23.01 -1.86
N LEU A 49 6.01 23.88 -1.36
CA LEU A 49 4.82 24.33 -2.09
C LEU A 49 5.01 25.67 -2.79
N GLU A 50 6.15 26.35 -2.61
CA GLU A 50 6.44 27.63 -3.26
C GLU A 50 6.30 27.54 -4.79
N PRO A 51 6.88 26.53 -5.48
CA PRO A 51 6.73 26.40 -6.93
C PRO A 51 5.29 26.20 -7.38
N ILE A 52 4.48 25.52 -6.56
CA ILE A 52 3.07 25.25 -6.85
C ILE A 52 2.27 26.55 -6.74
N PHE A 53 2.46 27.31 -5.66
CA PHE A 53 1.76 28.57 -5.45
C PHE A 53 2.17 29.66 -6.45
N THR A 54 3.45 29.74 -6.81
CA THR A 54 3.91 30.69 -7.83
C THR A 54 3.32 30.35 -9.19
N THR A 55 3.27 29.07 -9.56
CA THR A 55 2.63 28.62 -10.81
C THR A 55 1.13 28.92 -10.81
N LEU A 56 0.41 28.64 -9.72
CA LEU A 56 -1.04 28.94 -9.62
C LEU A 56 -1.33 30.44 -9.76
N VAL A 57 -0.54 31.29 -9.12
CA VAL A 57 -0.68 32.75 -9.23
C VAL A 57 -0.37 33.23 -10.64
N ALA A 58 0.64 32.65 -11.30
CA ALA A 58 0.99 33.00 -12.66
C ALA A 58 -0.11 32.58 -13.66
N VAL A 59 -0.67 31.38 -13.51
CA VAL A 59 -1.80 30.89 -14.31
C VAL A 59 -3.05 31.72 -14.10
N GLY A 60 -3.32 32.15 -12.86
CA GLY A 60 -4.49 32.98 -12.55
C GLY A 60 -4.45 34.40 -13.11
N ARG A 61 -3.29 34.89 -13.57
CA ARG A 61 -3.14 36.24 -14.14
C ARG A 61 -3.54 36.34 -15.61
N ASP A 62 -3.37 35.25 -16.36
CA ASP A 62 -3.75 35.20 -17.78
C ASP A 62 -5.07 34.46 -17.93
N ALA A 63 -6.12 35.18 -18.35
CA ALA A 63 -7.46 34.64 -18.48
C ALA A 63 -7.58 33.52 -19.53
N ALA A 64 -6.74 33.55 -20.58
CA ALA A 64 -6.75 32.53 -21.62
C ALA A 64 -6.07 31.25 -21.12
N VAL A 65 -4.89 31.38 -20.51
CA VAL A 65 -4.16 30.25 -19.91
C VAL A 65 -4.96 29.64 -18.75
N PHE A 66 -5.58 30.47 -17.92
CA PHE A 66 -6.45 30.03 -16.83
C PHE A 66 -7.62 29.19 -17.35
N ARG A 67 -8.32 29.66 -18.38
CA ARG A 67 -9.46 28.96 -18.97
C ARG A 67 -9.06 27.61 -19.55
N GLU A 68 -7.98 27.55 -20.34
CA GLU A 68 -7.55 26.31 -20.97
C GLU A 68 -7.03 25.31 -19.93
N SER A 69 -6.29 25.78 -18.93
CA SER A 69 -5.84 24.96 -17.81
C SER A 69 -7.02 24.39 -17.03
N LEU A 70 -8.03 25.22 -16.73
CA LEU A 70 -9.22 24.80 -16.00
C LEU A 70 -10.00 23.73 -16.78
N LEU A 71 -10.25 23.94 -18.08
CA LEU A 71 -10.98 22.98 -18.88
C LEU A 71 -10.22 21.68 -19.10
N THR A 72 -8.89 21.71 -19.10
CA THR A 72 -8.07 20.51 -19.33
C THR A 72 -7.88 19.70 -18.05
N ILE A 73 -7.53 20.37 -16.94
CA ILE A 73 -7.26 19.72 -15.65
C ILE A 73 -8.55 19.10 -15.08
N TRP A 74 -9.66 19.84 -15.11
CA TRP A 74 -10.86 19.41 -14.40
C TRP A 74 -11.64 18.28 -15.08
N ILE A 75 -11.31 17.89 -16.33
CA ILE A 75 -11.94 16.74 -17.01
C ILE A 75 -11.75 15.46 -16.19
N HIS A 76 -10.52 15.17 -15.77
CA HIS A 76 -10.20 14.05 -14.87
C HIS A 76 -10.15 14.54 -13.41
N GLY A 77 -9.64 15.76 -13.19
CA GLY A 77 -9.48 16.37 -11.88
C GLY A 77 -10.78 16.49 -11.08
N ALA A 78 -11.94 16.65 -11.73
CA ALA A 78 -13.24 16.63 -11.04
C ALA A 78 -13.47 15.31 -10.26
N LEU A 79 -13.05 14.16 -10.81
CA LEU A 79 -13.16 12.88 -10.14
C LEU A 79 -12.02 12.66 -9.13
N GLU A 80 -10.78 13.04 -9.48
CA GLU A 80 -9.61 12.83 -8.61
C GLU A 80 -9.64 13.71 -7.36
N ILE A 81 -9.88 15.00 -7.51
CA ILE A 81 -9.93 15.95 -6.38
C ILE A 81 -11.08 15.58 -5.46
N SER A 82 -12.24 15.23 -6.03
CA SER A 82 -13.37 14.71 -5.23
C SER A 82 -12.99 13.44 -4.47
N SER A 83 -12.24 12.53 -5.10
CA SER A 83 -11.74 11.30 -4.45
C SER A 83 -10.76 11.60 -3.33
N PHE A 84 -9.89 12.60 -3.48
CA PHE A 84 -8.99 13.06 -2.41
C PHE A 84 -9.76 13.67 -1.23
N VAL A 85 -10.80 14.47 -1.49
CA VAL A 85 -11.67 15.01 -0.43
C VAL A 85 -12.37 13.88 0.32
N LEU A 86 -12.90 12.89 -0.40
CA LEU A 86 -13.52 11.70 0.19
C LEU A 86 -12.52 10.86 1.00
N ALA A 87 -11.30 10.68 0.50
CA ALA A 87 -10.22 9.99 1.20
C ALA A 87 -9.79 10.74 2.47
N GLY A 88 -9.75 12.07 2.43
CA GLY A 88 -9.54 12.91 3.62
C GLY A 88 -10.65 12.71 4.66
N GLY A 89 -11.91 12.70 4.22
CA GLY A 89 -13.06 12.36 5.05
C GLY A 89 -13.00 10.94 5.63
N ALA A 90 -12.52 9.96 4.85
CA ALA A 90 -12.29 8.60 5.29
C ALA A 90 -11.19 8.53 6.37
N GLY A 91 -10.12 9.30 6.20
CA GLY A 91 -9.06 9.47 7.19
C GLY A 91 -9.57 10.07 8.50
N LEU A 92 -10.40 11.11 8.43
CA LEU A 92 -11.06 11.69 9.61
C LEU A 92 -12.03 10.70 10.27
N ALA A 93 -12.82 9.96 9.48
CA ALA A 93 -13.72 8.94 10.00
C ALA A 93 -12.95 7.81 10.72
N MET A 94 -11.79 7.43 10.20
CA MET A 94 -10.88 6.46 10.81
C MET A 94 -10.19 7.02 12.07
N GLY A 95 -9.63 8.23 12.00
CA GLY A 95 -8.96 8.89 13.12
C GLY A 95 -9.92 9.25 14.27
N GLY A 96 -11.19 9.52 13.95
CA GLY A 96 -12.24 9.80 14.92
C GLY A 96 -12.42 8.68 15.94
N GLY A 97 -12.24 7.41 15.55
CA GLY A 97 -12.29 6.31 16.52
C GLY A 97 -11.07 6.25 17.46
N LEU A 98 -9.92 6.78 17.06
CA LEU A 98 -8.76 6.89 17.93
C LEU A 98 -8.93 8.05 18.94
N LEU A 99 -9.45 9.18 18.47
CA LEU A 99 -9.65 10.41 19.25
C LEU A 99 -10.87 10.32 20.19
N PHE A 100 -11.95 9.70 19.74
CA PHE A 100 -13.22 9.59 20.47
C PHE A 100 -13.63 8.12 20.65
N PRO A 101 -12.91 7.36 21.50
CA PRO A 101 -13.12 5.91 21.62
C PRO A 101 -14.39 5.52 22.39
N GLY A 102 -15.02 6.46 23.10
CA GLY A 102 -16.19 6.20 23.94
C GLY A 102 -15.85 5.17 25.03
N THR A 103 -16.64 4.09 25.09
CA THR A 103 -16.45 2.99 26.05
C THR A 103 -15.51 1.89 25.56
N LEU A 104 -15.02 1.98 24.31
CA LEU A 104 -14.07 1.01 23.76
C LEU A 104 -12.63 1.43 24.08
N THR A 105 -11.70 0.47 24.05
CA THR A 105 -10.28 0.84 24.05
C THR A 105 -9.93 1.57 22.74
N ARG A 106 -8.96 2.50 22.78
CA ARG A 106 -8.54 3.29 21.60
C ARG A 106 -8.26 2.43 20.37
N TRP A 107 -7.62 1.27 20.56
CA TRP A 107 -7.35 0.33 19.48
C TRP A 107 -8.59 -0.40 18.95
N GLN A 108 -9.56 -0.74 19.82
CA GLN A 108 -10.83 -1.33 19.39
C GLN A 108 -11.67 -0.33 18.62
N ALA A 109 -11.74 0.91 19.11
CA ALA A 109 -12.44 2.00 18.46
C ALA A 109 -11.79 2.36 17.11
N PHE A 110 -10.45 2.41 17.06
CA PHE A 110 -9.69 2.56 15.81
C PHE A 110 -9.97 1.41 14.83
N GLY A 111 -9.93 0.15 15.27
CA GLY A 111 -10.24 -0.98 14.38
C GLY A 111 -11.65 -0.93 13.80
N ARG A 112 -12.65 -0.46 14.57
CA ARG A 112 -14.03 -0.28 14.10
C ARG A 112 -14.15 0.85 13.09
N SER A 113 -13.58 2.00 13.40
CA SER A 113 -13.59 3.20 12.54
C SER A 113 -12.75 3.02 11.27
N ALA A 114 -11.61 2.32 11.35
CA ALA A 114 -10.78 1.96 10.21
C ALA A 114 -11.51 1.09 9.17
N ARG A 115 -12.41 0.19 9.60
CA ARG A 115 -13.27 -0.55 8.65
C ARG A 115 -14.24 0.36 7.92
N ALA A 116 -14.80 1.36 8.61
CA ALA A 116 -15.70 2.33 7.99
C ALA A 116 -14.93 3.23 7.01
N GLY A 117 -13.79 3.80 7.44
CA GLY A 117 -12.90 4.59 6.58
C GLY A 117 -12.38 3.80 5.38
N GLY A 118 -11.94 2.56 5.59
CA GLY A 118 -11.47 1.68 4.52
C GLY A 118 -12.53 1.36 3.47
N ARG A 119 -13.81 1.24 3.85
CA ARG A 119 -14.92 1.09 2.87
C ARG A 119 -15.12 2.34 2.02
N ILE A 120 -15.00 3.53 2.61
CA ILE A 120 -15.07 4.80 1.87
C ILE A 120 -13.92 4.88 0.88
N LEU A 121 -12.70 4.56 1.32
CA LEU A 121 -11.48 4.61 0.52
C LEU A 121 -11.50 3.57 -0.61
N LEU A 122 -12.06 2.38 -0.36
CA LEU A 122 -12.32 1.41 -1.43
C LEU A 122 -13.34 1.91 -2.44
N GLY A 123 -14.33 2.67 -1.96
CA GLY A 123 -15.32 3.31 -2.82
C GLY A 123 -14.72 4.35 -3.77
N THR A 124 -13.55 4.93 -3.49
CA THR A 124 -12.90 5.90 -4.39
C THR A 124 -12.00 5.25 -5.45
N VAL A 125 -11.62 3.98 -5.29
CA VAL A 125 -10.73 3.28 -6.25
C VAL A 125 -11.28 3.30 -7.69
N PRO A 126 -12.57 2.98 -7.95
CA PRO A 126 -13.12 3.06 -9.31
C PRO A 126 -13.03 4.47 -9.92
N LEU A 127 -13.14 5.53 -9.11
CA LEU A 127 -13.04 6.90 -9.59
C LEU A 127 -11.62 7.23 -10.08
N PHE A 128 -10.59 6.77 -9.37
CA PHE A 128 -9.20 6.92 -9.80
C PHE A 128 -8.92 6.15 -11.10
N ILE A 129 -9.51 4.96 -11.26
CA ILE A 129 -9.38 4.19 -12.50
C ILE A 129 -10.03 4.97 -13.66
N ILE A 130 -11.25 5.48 -13.45
CA ILE A 130 -11.95 6.29 -14.47
C ILE A 130 -11.15 7.55 -14.78
N ALA A 131 -10.64 8.26 -13.76
CA ALA A 131 -9.83 9.45 -13.96
C ALA A 131 -8.56 9.19 -14.76
N GLY A 132 -7.82 8.12 -14.46
CA GLY A 132 -6.63 7.72 -15.22
C GLY A 132 -6.95 7.33 -16.67
N VAL A 133 -8.13 6.74 -16.92
CA VAL A 133 -8.62 6.50 -18.29
C VAL A 133 -8.95 7.83 -18.99
N LEU A 134 -9.66 8.74 -18.33
CA LEU A 134 -9.96 10.06 -18.91
C LEU A 134 -8.69 10.85 -19.22
N GLU A 135 -7.67 10.75 -18.37
CA GLU A 135 -6.37 11.34 -18.61
C GLU A 135 -5.61 10.66 -19.76
N GLY A 136 -5.67 9.33 -19.84
CA GLY A 136 -5.01 8.57 -20.90
C GLY A 136 -5.59 8.83 -22.29
N PHE A 137 -6.91 9.05 -22.40
CA PHE A 137 -7.63 9.05 -23.67
C PHE A 137 -8.31 10.37 -24.04
N VAL A 138 -8.83 11.13 -23.07
CA VAL A 138 -9.67 12.32 -23.34
C VAL A 138 -8.86 13.61 -23.25
N THR A 139 -7.99 13.78 -22.25
CA THR A 139 -7.21 15.02 -22.12
C THR A 139 -6.13 15.20 -23.19
N ARG A 140 -5.76 14.14 -23.92
CA ARG A 140 -4.87 14.22 -25.08
C ARG A 140 -5.56 14.74 -26.34
N GLN A 141 -6.89 14.82 -26.35
CA GLN A 141 -7.66 15.32 -27.48
C GLN A 141 -7.76 16.86 -27.42
N THR A 142 -6.79 17.52 -28.05
CA THR A 142 -6.67 18.98 -28.11
C THR A 142 -7.80 19.66 -28.89
N ASP A 143 -8.53 18.90 -29.72
CA ASP A 143 -9.53 19.46 -30.66
C ASP A 143 -10.96 19.45 -30.11
N LEU A 144 -11.17 18.99 -28.87
CA LEU A 144 -12.49 18.97 -28.25
C LEU A 144 -13.01 20.40 -28.00
N PRO A 145 -14.23 20.74 -28.45
CA PRO A 145 -14.80 22.07 -28.23
C PRO A 145 -14.86 22.44 -26.74
N PRO A 146 -14.51 23.69 -26.35
CA PRO A 146 -14.50 24.13 -24.95
C PRO A 146 -15.83 23.91 -24.21
N LEU A 147 -16.96 24.10 -24.90
CA LEU A 147 -18.29 23.86 -24.35
C LEU A 147 -18.51 22.40 -23.98
N LEU A 148 -18.03 21.46 -24.80
CA LEU A 148 -18.17 20.03 -24.55
C LEU A 148 -17.33 19.61 -23.34
N ARG A 149 -16.08 20.11 -23.23
CA ARG A 149 -15.22 19.91 -22.05
C ARG A 149 -15.89 20.43 -20.78
N PHE A 150 -16.46 21.63 -20.85
CA PHE A 150 -17.17 22.23 -19.71
C PHE A 150 -18.40 21.43 -19.28
N LEU A 151 -19.25 21.02 -20.23
CA LEU A 151 -20.41 20.16 -19.93
C LEU A 151 -19.99 18.81 -19.35
N PHE A 152 -18.90 18.23 -19.86
CA PHE A 152 -18.35 16.99 -19.31
C PHE A 152 -17.91 17.15 -17.86
N ILE A 153 -17.18 18.22 -17.54
CA ILE A 153 -16.78 18.57 -16.16
C ILE A 153 -18.01 18.68 -15.25
N LEU A 154 -19.05 19.39 -15.70
CA LEU A 154 -20.30 19.51 -14.95
C LEU A 154 -20.97 18.15 -14.71
N CYS A 155 -20.98 17.27 -15.72
CA CYS A 155 -21.48 15.91 -15.58
C CYS A 155 -20.68 15.10 -14.56
N CYS A 156 -19.35 15.21 -14.53
CA CYS A 156 -18.51 14.56 -13.53
C CYS A 156 -18.83 15.02 -12.11
N PHE A 157 -18.96 16.34 -11.89
CA PHE A 157 -19.36 16.87 -10.58
C PHE A 157 -20.78 16.47 -10.19
N ALA A 158 -21.72 16.54 -11.13
CA ALA A 158 -23.10 16.10 -10.91
C ALA A 158 -23.15 14.62 -10.52
N PHE A 159 -22.35 13.77 -11.17
CA PHE A 159 -22.22 12.36 -10.81
C PHE A 159 -21.67 12.17 -9.40
N VAL A 160 -20.59 12.86 -9.03
CA VAL A 160 -20.00 12.79 -7.68
C VAL A 160 -21.01 13.21 -6.61
N LEU A 161 -21.69 14.35 -6.81
CA LEU A 161 -22.72 14.84 -5.90
C LEU A 161 -23.90 13.87 -5.85
N TRP A 162 -24.36 13.38 -6.98
CA TRP A 162 -25.45 12.42 -7.00
C TRP A 162 -25.07 11.15 -6.23
N TYR A 163 -23.92 10.54 -6.49
CA TYR A 163 -23.56 9.23 -5.94
C TYR A 163 -23.12 9.29 -4.47
N TYR A 164 -22.35 10.30 -4.05
CA TYR A 164 -21.81 10.37 -2.67
C TYR A 164 -22.66 11.24 -1.73
N VAL A 165 -23.52 12.11 -2.26
CA VAL A 165 -24.21 13.14 -1.46
C VAL A 165 -25.73 12.95 -1.52
N ILE A 166 -26.33 12.74 -2.69
CA ILE A 166 -27.79 12.63 -2.85
C ILE A 166 -28.28 11.19 -2.66
N PHE A 167 -27.70 10.24 -3.39
CA PHE A 167 -28.09 8.83 -3.40
C PHE A 167 -28.02 8.19 -2.00
N PRO A 168 -26.95 8.38 -1.19
CA PRO A 168 -26.88 7.78 0.14
C PRO A 168 -27.93 8.38 1.08
N ARG A 169 -28.25 9.68 0.94
CA ARG A 169 -29.34 10.32 1.70
C ARG A 169 -30.71 9.79 1.30
N ALA A 170 -30.92 9.53 0.01
CA ALA A 170 -32.17 8.93 -0.48
C ALA A 170 -32.34 7.49 0.04
N VAL A 171 -31.26 6.69 0.05
CA VAL A 171 -31.26 5.32 0.59
C VAL A 171 -31.47 5.33 2.10
N ALA A 172 -30.80 6.22 2.84
CA ALA A 172 -30.96 6.35 4.29
C ALA A 172 -32.37 6.77 4.74
N ARG A 173 -33.14 7.42 3.87
CA ARG A 173 -34.54 7.79 4.11
C ARG A 173 -35.52 6.63 3.91
N ARG A 174 -35.10 5.52 3.28
CA ARG A 174 -35.96 4.36 3.12
C ARG A 174 -35.99 3.57 4.43
N PRO A 175 -37.16 3.20 4.97
CA PRO A 175 -37.22 2.33 6.13
C PRO A 175 -36.49 1.02 5.80
N PRO A 176 -35.74 0.43 6.76
CA PRO A 176 -35.04 -0.81 6.52
C PRO A 176 -36.08 -1.85 6.10
N THR A 177 -35.99 -2.33 4.85
CA THR A 177 -36.75 -3.49 4.42
C THR A 177 -36.37 -4.63 5.35
N SER A 178 -37.36 -5.21 6.03
CA SER A 178 -37.20 -6.43 6.82
C SER A 178 -36.98 -7.62 5.87
N THR A 179 -35.90 -7.59 5.10
CA THR A 179 -35.38 -8.79 4.45
C THR A 179 -34.61 -9.56 5.52
N SER A 180 -35.31 -10.56 6.06
CA SER A 180 -34.71 -11.69 6.76
C SER A 180 -33.58 -12.28 5.91
N GLY A 181 -32.33 -12.15 6.36
CA GLY A 181 -31.21 -12.81 5.69
C GLY A 181 -29.83 -12.18 5.87
N GLY A 182 -29.38 -12.01 7.12
CA GLY A 182 -27.96 -12.19 7.42
C GLY A 182 -26.97 -11.06 7.15
N GLU A 183 -27.11 -9.91 7.81
CA GLU A 183 -25.93 -9.18 8.30
C GLU A 183 -26.04 -9.01 9.81
N GLY A 184 -25.14 -9.71 10.50
CA GLY A 184 -25.20 -9.96 11.92
C GLY A 184 -25.24 -8.68 12.75
N ARG A 185 -26.40 -8.44 13.36
CA ARG A 185 -26.48 -7.90 14.72
C ARG A 185 -25.43 -8.63 15.56
N LEU A 186 -24.45 -7.88 16.04
CA LEU A 186 -23.54 -8.16 17.16
C LEU A 186 -23.70 -9.57 17.76
N ARG A 187 -23.16 -10.59 17.09
CA ARG A 187 -22.90 -11.86 17.76
C ARG A 187 -21.68 -11.64 18.63
N GLY A 188 -21.89 -11.75 19.94
CA GLY A 188 -20.88 -11.63 20.97
C GLY A 188 -19.61 -12.42 20.63
N GLY A 189 -18.48 -11.87 21.06
CA GLY A 189 -17.16 -12.42 20.81
C GLY A 189 -17.11 -13.91 21.03
N HIS A 190 -16.90 -14.67 19.95
CA HIS A 190 -16.23 -15.95 20.10
C HIS A 190 -14.78 -15.62 20.46
N HIS A 191 -14.45 -15.80 21.74
CA HIS A 191 -13.08 -15.83 22.24
C HIS A 191 -12.37 -17.16 21.89
N GLY A 192 -12.73 -17.76 20.75
CA GLY A 192 -12.03 -18.90 20.19
C GLY A 192 -10.95 -18.47 19.20
N PRO A 193 -9.95 -19.31 18.93
CA PRO A 193 -9.02 -19.14 17.81
C PRO A 193 -9.78 -18.87 16.49
N LEU A 194 -9.17 -18.09 15.60
CA LEU A 194 -9.77 -17.77 14.30
C LEU A 194 -9.86 -19.04 13.43
N ALA A 195 -11.09 -19.53 13.22
CA ALA A 195 -11.38 -20.72 12.42
C ALA A 195 -10.97 -20.55 10.95
N LEU A 196 -9.98 -21.32 10.50
CA LEU A 196 -9.49 -21.29 9.12
C LEU A 196 -10.51 -21.81 8.10
N GLY A 197 -11.39 -22.72 8.50
CA GLY A 197 -12.39 -23.35 7.63
C GLY A 197 -13.65 -22.50 7.38
N ARG A 198 -13.67 -21.23 7.76
CA ARG A 198 -14.76 -20.32 7.43
C ARG A 198 -14.50 -19.62 6.10
N ILE A 199 -15.45 -19.72 5.17
CA ILE A 199 -15.50 -18.92 3.94
C ILE A 199 -15.60 -17.44 4.32
N ARG A 200 -14.66 -16.62 3.84
CA ARG A 200 -14.59 -15.19 4.14
C ARG A 200 -14.62 -14.36 2.87
N SER A 201 -15.32 -13.22 2.92
CA SER A 201 -15.17 -12.19 1.89
C SER A 201 -13.78 -11.52 1.98
N VAL A 202 -13.36 -10.83 0.93
CA VAL A 202 -12.05 -10.12 0.91
C VAL A 202 -11.93 -9.14 2.09
N GLY A 203 -13.01 -8.42 2.43
CA GLY A 203 -13.04 -7.49 3.56
C GLY A 203 -12.99 -8.18 4.93
N GLU A 204 -13.67 -9.32 5.08
CA GLU A 204 -13.58 -10.14 6.31
C GLU A 204 -12.18 -10.73 6.48
N LEU A 205 -11.53 -11.11 5.38
CA LEU A 205 -10.20 -11.67 5.37
C LEU A 205 -9.16 -10.62 5.77
N LEU A 206 -9.26 -9.41 5.23
CA LEU A 206 -8.46 -8.27 5.65
C LEU A 206 -8.62 -7.98 7.14
N ALA A 207 -9.87 -7.95 7.63
CA ALA A 207 -10.14 -7.73 9.05
C ALA A 207 -9.59 -8.86 9.95
N ALA A 208 -9.63 -10.11 9.49
CA ALA A 208 -9.04 -11.24 10.20
C ALA A 208 -7.50 -11.16 10.20
N THR A 209 -6.88 -10.79 9.08
CA THR A 209 -5.43 -10.54 8.99
C THR A 209 -4.99 -9.49 10.00
N PHE A 210 -5.67 -8.34 10.07
CA PHE A 210 -5.36 -7.31 11.07
C PHE A 210 -5.57 -7.79 12.51
N THR A 211 -6.55 -8.67 12.74
CA THR A 211 -6.79 -9.22 14.08
C THR A 211 -5.62 -10.10 14.51
N VAL A 212 -5.17 -11.02 13.65
CA VAL A 212 -4.00 -11.89 13.89
C VAL A 212 -2.73 -11.06 14.02
N PHE A 213 -2.52 -10.10 13.11
CA PHE A 213 -1.37 -9.21 13.10
C PHE A 213 -1.28 -8.41 14.41
N ARG A 214 -2.39 -7.85 14.88
CA ARG A 214 -2.46 -7.10 16.13
C ARG A 214 -2.22 -7.98 17.36
N GLN A 215 -2.77 -9.20 17.38
CA GLN A 215 -2.56 -10.13 18.49
C GLN A 215 -1.08 -10.57 18.58
N GLY A 216 -0.42 -10.75 17.43
CA GLY A 216 0.99 -11.10 17.35
C GLY A 216 1.98 -9.94 17.27
N ILE A 217 1.55 -8.69 17.48
CA ILE A 217 2.35 -7.50 17.13
C ILE A 217 3.71 -7.48 17.84
N GLY A 218 3.79 -7.88 19.11
CA GLY A 218 5.06 -7.91 19.84
C GLY A 218 6.07 -8.88 19.22
N GLY A 219 5.62 -10.09 18.87
CA GLY A 219 6.46 -11.08 18.20
C GLY A 219 6.86 -10.65 16.78
N LEU A 220 5.94 -10.02 16.05
CA LEU A 220 6.19 -9.46 14.73
C LEU A 220 7.23 -8.33 14.77
N LEU A 221 7.12 -7.39 15.72
CA LEU A 221 8.07 -6.29 15.86
C LEU A 221 9.46 -6.79 16.23
N VAL A 222 9.59 -7.68 17.22
CA VAL A 222 10.88 -8.25 17.62
C VAL A 222 11.49 -9.10 16.51
N GLY A 223 10.69 -9.91 15.82
CA GLY A 223 11.15 -10.71 14.69
C GLY A 223 11.58 -9.86 13.50
N ALA A 224 10.80 -8.85 13.13
CA ALA A 224 11.13 -7.92 12.07
C ALA A 224 12.38 -7.10 12.41
N LEU A 225 12.53 -6.67 13.67
CA LEU A 225 13.74 -6.00 14.16
C LEU A 225 14.97 -6.90 13.98
N ALA A 226 14.92 -8.15 14.46
CA ALA A 226 16.02 -9.10 14.34
C ALA A 226 16.39 -9.38 12.87
N LEU A 227 15.38 -9.57 12.01
CA LEU A 227 15.60 -9.75 10.57
C LEU A 227 16.23 -8.53 9.91
N SER A 228 15.83 -7.32 10.32
CA SER A 228 16.35 -6.07 9.76
C SER A 228 17.78 -5.80 10.18
N VAL A 229 18.10 -6.00 11.46
CA VAL A 229 19.48 -5.92 11.96
C VAL A 229 20.36 -6.93 11.24
N GLY A 230 19.93 -8.21 11.17
CA GLY A 230 20.69 -9.25 10.48
C GLY A 230 20.91 -8.95 8.99
N TYR A 231 19.87 -8.46 8.30
CA TYR A 231 19.96 -8.08 6.89
C TYR A 231 20.93 -6.93 6.66
N VAL A 232 20.85 -5.85 7.45
CA VAL A 232 21.74 -4.69 7.31
C VAL A 232 23.18 -5.09 7.63
N VAL A 233 23.42 -5.79 8.75
CA VAL A 233 24.78 -6.25 9.10
C VAL A 233 25.39 -7.09 7.97
N LEU A 234 24.64 -8.08 7.45
CA LEU A 234 25.16 -8.95 6.39
C LEU A 234 25.28 -8.23 5.03
N SER A 235 24.38 -7.29 4.73
CA SER A 235 24.46 -6.55 3.47
C SER A 235 25.67 -5.63 3.40
N PHE A 236 25.98 -4.95 4.51
CA PHE A 236 27.09 -4.00 4.58
C PHE A 236 28.43 -4.67 4.94
N ALA A 237 28.41 -5.88 5.51
CA ALA A 237 29.64 -6.64 5.74
C ALA A 237 30.34 -7.10 4.44
N PHE A 238 29.59 -7.22 3.33
CA PHE A 238 30.08 -7.81 2.08
C PHE A 238 29.72 -6.96 0.85
N GLY A 239 30.27 -5.75 0.75
CA GLY A 239 30.00 -4.85 -0.38
C GLY A 239 31.08 -3.78 -0.60
N PRO A 240 31.04 -3.06 -1.74
CA PRO A 240 31.80 -1.83 -1.95
C PRO A 240 31.33 -0.74 -0.97
N GLU A 241 31.84 0.50 -1.11
CA GLU A 241 31.61 1.59 -0.14
C GLU A 241 30.18 1.67 0.40
N PRO A 242 29.99 1.71 1.74
CA PRO A 242 28.68 1.71 2.38
C PRO A 242 27.72 2.80 1.86
N ALA A 243 28.25 3.99 1.53
CA ALA A 243 27.47 5.14 1.08
C ALA A 243 26.80 4.90 -0.29
N GLU A 244 27.35 4.04 -1.15
CA GLU A 244 26.78 3.78 -2.47
C GLU A 244 25.95 2.49 -2.53
N ARG A 245 25.81 1.79 -1.39
CA ARG A 245 25.23 0.45 -1.34
C ARG A 245 23.77 0.44 -1.78
N TYR A 246 22.98 1.43 -1.41
CA TYR A 246 21.57 1.57 -1.80
C TYR A 246 21.27 3.00 -2.24
N ARG A 247 20.35 3.15 -3.20
CA ARG A 247 19.82 4.46 -3.61
C ARG A 247 18.31 4.44 -3.53
N PHE A 248 17.79 5.10 -2.51
CA PHE A 248 16.36 5.17 -2.26
C PHE A 248 15.75 6.38 -2.97
N ALA A 249 14.53 6.21 -3.47
CA ALA A 249 13.74 7.27 -4.06
C ALA A 249 12.68 7.79 -3.06
N GLY A 250 12.23 9.04 -3.23
CA GLY A 250 11.23 9.67 -2.36
C GLY A 250 10.05 10.23 -3.16
N TYR A 251 9.16 9.35 -3.62
CA TYR A 251 7.92 9.70 -4.31
C TYR A 251 6.79 8.72 -3.90
N LEU A 252 5.53 9.02 -4.22
CA LEU A 252 4.34 8.29 -3.72
C LEU A 252 4.30 6.76 -3.98
N PHE A 253 5.14 6.26 -4.89
CA PHE A 253 5.26 4.84 -5.20
C PHE A 253 6.72 4.34 -5.10
N ALA A 254 7.60 5.14 -4.50
CA ALA A 254 9.01 4.83 -4.36
C ALA A 254 9.22 3.60 -3.50
N GLU A 255 8.28 3.23 -2.64
CA GLU A 255 8.33 2.05 -1.78
C GLU A 255 8.54 0.77 -2.59
N LEU A 256 7.90 0.64 -3.76
CA LEU A 256 8.09 -0.52 -4.62
C LEU A 256 9.50 -0.56 -5.20
N GLU A 257 10.03 0.60 -5.59
CA GLU A 257 11.41 0.75 -6.08
C GLU A 257 12.42 0.50 -4.95
N ASN A 258 12.15 0.99 -3.74
CA ASN A 258 12.99 0.86 -2.55
C ASN A 258 13.00 -0.59 -2.04
N PHE A 259 11.87 -1.29 -2.05
CA PHE A 259 11.82 -2.73 -1.74
C PHE A 259 12.54 -3.56 -2.80
N HIS A 260 12.42 -3.19 -4.08
CA HIS A 260 13.20 -3.82 -5.13
C HIS A 260 14.70 -3.54 -4.96
N GLU A 261 15.08 -2.32 -4.59
CA GLU A 261 16.46 -1.93 -4.33
C GLU A 261 17.08 -2.72 -3.17
N LEU A 262 16.30 -3.12 -2.17
CA LEU A 262 16.73 -4.02 -1.09
C LEU A 262 16.82 -5.48 -1.52
N THR A 263 16.16 -5.90 -2.59
CA THR A 263 16.07 -7.33 -2.96
C THR A 263 16.82 -7.66 -4.25
N SER A 264 17.18 -6.66 -5.05
CA SER A 264 17.93 -6.84 -6.28
C SER A 264 19.38 -7.23 -6.02
N SER A 265 19.80 -8.32 -6.64
CA SER A 265 21.17 -8.84 -6.52
C SER A 265 21.99 -8.65 -7.79
N VAL A 266 21.34 -8.41 -8.93
CA VAL A 266 21.99 -8.20 -10.23
C VAL A 266 22.03 -6.70 -10.51
N GLY A 267 23.16 -6.08 -10.22
CA GLY A 267 23.40 -4.64 -10.37
C GLY A 267 24.23 -4.08 -9.21
N ARG A 268 24.89 -2.93 -9.42
CA ARG A 268 25.65 -2.18 -8.40
C ARG A 268 26.67 -2.99 -7.58
N GLY A 269 27.36 -3.96 -8.22
CA GLY A 269 28.41 -4.73 -7.58
C GLY A 269 27.94 -5.78 -6.55
N ARG A 270 26.65 -6.13 -6.54
CA ARG A 270 26.12 -7.26 -5.75
C ARG A 270 26.28 -8.57 -6.53
N GLY A 271 26.57 -9.65 -5.81
CA GLY A 271 26.77 -10.99 -6.38
C GLY A 271 25.70 -11.99 -5.93
N TRP A 272 25.84 -13.26 -6.35
CA TRP A 272 24.91 -14.34 -6.00
C TRP A 272 24.78 -14.59 -4.49
N THR A 273 25.80 -14.25 -3.70
CA THR A 273 25.77 -14.29 -2.23
C THR A 273 24.69 -13.35 -1.66
N PHE A 274 24.40 -12.24 -2.33
CA PHE A 274 23.33 -11.33 -1.95
C PHE A 274 21.96 -11.96 -2.21
N SER A 275 21.78 -12.70 -3.31
CA SER A 275 20.53 -13.44 -3.57
C SER A 275 20.26 -14.48 -2.46
N VAL A 276 21.32 -15.11 -1.93
CA VAL A 276 21.21 -16.02 -0.77
C VAL A 276 20.77 -15.26 0.48
N LEU A 277 21.36 -14.09 0.77
CA LEU A 277 20.93 -13.23 1.87
C LEU A 277 19.44 -12.88 1.76
N VAL A 278 18.99 -12.46 0.57
CA VAL A 278 17.58 -12.13 0.30
C VAL A 278 16.68 -13.36 0.47
N ALA A 279 17.11 -14.53 0.01
CA ALA A 279 16.38 -15.79 0.20
C ALA A 279 16.23 -16.17 1.68
N VAL A 280 17.29 -16.00 2.49
CA VAL A 280 17.26 -16.21 3.94
C VAL A 280 16.33 -15.19 4.60
N GLY A 281 16.36 -13.94 4.15
CA GLY A 281 15.45 -12.88 4.57
C GLY A 281 13.98 -13.25 4.37
N PHE A 282 13.61 -13.67 3.15
CA PHE A 282 12.27 -14.14 2.84
C PHE A 282 11.86 -15.36 3.66
N TYR A 283 12.75 -16.33 3.83
CA TYR A 283 12.50 -17.48 4.69
C TYR A 283 12.17 -17.05 6.13
N GLY A 284 12.95 -16.10 6.68
CA GLY A 284 12.69 -15.51 7.99
C GLY A 284 11.32 -14.83 8.08
N MET A 285 10.95 -14.03 7.08
CA MET A 285 9.64 -13.36 7.04
C MET A 285 8.47 -14.35 6.88
N PHE A 286 8.64 -15.41 6.07
CA PHE A 286 7.67 -16.50 5.99
C PHE A 286 7.48 -17.17 7.35
N ARG A 287 8.57 -17.52 8.03
CA ARG A 287 8.52 -18.15 9.36
C ARG A 287 7.87 -17.23 10.39
N LEU A 288 8.15 -15.92 10.32
CA LEU A 288 7.55 -14.92 11.18
C LEU A 288 6.03 -14.81 10.97
N GLY A 289 5.57 -14.70 9.72
CA GLY A 289 4.15 -14.65 9.38
C GLY A 289 3.41 -15.96 9.70
N LEU A 290 3.97 -17.10 9.33
CA LEU A 290 3.39 -18.44 9.59
C LEU A 290 3.34 -18.76 11.08
N GLY A 291 4.41 -18.46 11.83
CA GLY A 291 4.43 -18.64 13.28
C GLY A 291 3.41 -17.75 13.99
N THR A 292 3.23 -16.51 13.53
CA THR A 292 2.21 -15.61 14.06
C THR A 292 0.80 -16.12 13.76
N ALA A 293 0.55 -16.57 12.53
CA ALA A 293 -0.73 -17.19 12.16
C ALA A 293 -0.99 -18.44 12.98
N ALA A 294 0.01 -19.30 13.21
CA ALA A 294 -0.13 -20.52 14.00
C ALA A 294 -0.52 -20.28 15.45
N ARG A 295 0.02 -19.23 16.09
CA ARG A 295 -0.27 -18.92 17.50
C ARG A 295 -1.67 -18.32 17.72
N HIS A 296 -2.26 -17.72 16.69
CA HIS A 296 -3.48 -16.90 16.83
C HIS A 296 -4.62 -17.33 15.90
N SER A 297 -4.50 -18.48 15.25
CA SER A 297 -5.56 -19.09 14.44
C SER A 297 -5.62 -20.59 14.71
N ASP A 298 -6.66 -21.26 14.19
CA ASP A 298 -6.82 -22.72 14.28
C ASP A 298 -5.83 -23.53 13.44
N LEU A 299 -4.75 -22.89 12.97
CA LEU A 299 -3.70 -23.58 12.24
C LEU A 299 -2.96 -24.51 13.19
N ARG A 300 -3.14 -25.82 13.00
CA ARG A 300 -2.27 -26.80 13.66
C ARG A 300 -0.85 -26.60 13.16
N SER A 301 0.04 -26.11 14.03
CA SER A 301 1.45 -26.01 13.72
C SER A 301 1.97 -27.41 13.39
N PRO A 302 2.52 -27.65 12.20
CA PRO A 302 3.17 -28.93 11.93
C PRO A 302 4.37 -29.07 12.87
N LEU A 303 4.58 -30.27 13.41
CA LEU A 303 5.84 -30.61 14.08
C LEU A 303 7.00 -30.31 13.10
N LEU A 304 8.14 -29.80 13.63
CA LEU A 304 9.33 -29.46 12.86
C LEU A 304 9.72 -30.62 11.94
N TYR A 305 9.36 -30.52 10.66
CA TYR A 305 9.62 -31.54 9.66
C TYR A 305 10.54 -30.95 8.61
N TRP A 306 11.79 -31.38 8.60
CA TRP A 306 12.87 -30.79 7.80
C TRP A 306 12.53 -30.67 6.29
N LYS A 307 11.76 -31.62 5.74
CA LYS A 307 11.32 -31.56 4.33
C LYS A 307 10.43 -30.34 4.04
N ARG A 308 9.60 -29.91 5.00
CA ARG A 308 8.75 -28.71 4.86
C ARG A 308 9.57 -27.44 4.92
N GLU A 309 10.58 -27.41 5.79
CA GLU A 309 11.52 -26.27 5.91
C GLU A 309 12.35 -26.09 4.64
N LEU A 310 12.89 -27.17 4.06
CA LEU A 310 13.59 -27.11 2.77
C LEU A 310 12.72 -26.60 1.63
N ARG A 311 11.46 -27.01 1.58
CA ARG A 311 10.52 -26.50 0.57
C ARG A 311 10.24 -25.02 0.76
N LEU A 312 10.10 -24.55 2.00
CA LEU A 312 9.92 -23.14 2.29
C LEU A 312 11.16 -22.32 1.91
N LEU A 313 12.35 -22.84 2.21
CA LEU A 313 13.62 -22.23 1.78
C LEU A 313 13.74 -22.19 0.25
N ALA A 314 13.37 -23.27 -0.45
CA ALA A 314 13.36 -23.30 -1.91
C ALA A 314 12.40 -22.26 -2.52
N VAL A 315 11.19 -22.12 -1.97
CA VAL A 315 10.25 -21.06 -2.39
C VAL A 315 10.82 -19.67 -2.12
N SER A 316 11.47 -19.48 -0.97
CA SER A 316 12.12 -18.21 -0.63
C SER A 316 13.28 -17.88 -1.58
N GLY A 317 14.03 -18.90 -2.01
CA GLY A 317 15.05 -18.79 -3.05
C GLY A 317 14.47 -18.41 -4.41
N ILE A 318 13.37 -19.06 -4.84
CA ILE A 318 12.68 -18.70 -6.09
C ILE A 318 12.18 -17.25 -6.03
N LEU A 319 11.64 -16.81 -4.90
CA LEU A 319 11.20 -15.43 -4.70
C LEU A 319 12.38 -14.43 -4.75
N ALA A 320 13.53 -14.79 -4.18
CA ALA A 320 14.74 -13.97 -4.31
C ALA A 320 15.23 -13.90 -5.77
N LEU A 321 15.13 -15.00 -6.52
CA LEU A 321 15.54 -15.06 -7.94
C LEU A 321 14.62 -14.26 -8.85
N THR A 322 13.31 -14.19 -8.58
CA THR A 322 12.41 -13.34 -9.38
C THR A 322 12.66 -11.85 -9.17
N LEU A 323 13.20 -11.47 -8.01
CA LEU A 323 13.58 -10.10 -7.65
C LEU A 323 15.05 -9.77 -7.94
N ALA A 324 15.85 -10.77 -8.32
CA ALA A 324 17.29 -10.63 -8.54
C ALA A 324 17.66 -9.68 -9.69
N PRO A 325 17.02 -9.75 -10.89
CA PRO A 325 17.36 -8.86 -12.00
C PRO A 325 16.97 -7.41 -11.69
N GLY A 326 17.72 -6.45 -12.21
CA GLY A 326 17.30 -5.04 -12.19
C GLY A 326 16.45 -4.68 -13.40
N GLY A 327 15.49 -3.76 -13.23
CA GLY A 327 14.74 -3.15 -14.35
C GLY A 327 13.23 -3.17 -14.18
N ARG A 328 12.53 -2.45 -15.06
CA ARG A 328 11.05 -2.29 -15.00
C ARG A 328 10.30 -3.59 -15.24
N GLU A 329 10.86 -4.50 -16.05
CA GLU A 329 10.27 -5.81 -16.35
C GLU A 329 10.17 -6.71 -15.10
N VAL A 330 11.04 -6.49 -14.12
CA VAL A 330 11.05 -7.25 -12.87
C VAL A 330 9.84 -6.90 -12.02
N ALA A 331 9.42 -5.64 -11.99
CA ALA A 331 8.22 -5.24 -11.26
C ALA A 331 6.97 -5.98 -11.78
N LEU A 332 6.84 -6.12 -13.10
CA LEU A 332 5.74 -6.88 -13.70
C LEU A 332 5.85 -8.38 -13.39
N LEU A 333 7.03 -8.97 -13.56
CA LEU A 333 7.25 -10.39 -13.25
C LEU A 333 6.98 -10.70 -11.77
N THR A 334 7.50 -9.88 -10.86
CA THR A 334 7.25 -9.98 -9.42
C THR A 334 5.76 -9.86 -9.16
N PHE A 335 5.09 -8.82 -9.65
CA PHE A 335 3.65 -8.64 -9.45
C PHE A 335 2.85 -9.86 -9.91
N LEU A 336 3.17 -10.41 -11.09
CA LEU A 336 2.48 -11.55 -11.68
C LEU A 336 2.73 -12.87 -10.92
N THR A 337 3.92 -13.05 -10.36
CA THR A 337 4.33 -14.29 -9.69
C THR A 337 4.10 -14.27 -8.18
N PHE A 338 4.01 -13.09 -7.57
CA PHE A 338 4.02 -12.92 -6.12
C PHE A 338 2.87 -13.66 -5.40
N PRO A 339 1.58 -13.53 -5.78
CA PRO A 339 0.51 -14.28 -5.14
C PRO A 339 0.69 -15.80 -5.21
N PHE A 340 1.25 -16.29 -6.32
CA PHE A 340 1.51 -17.71 -6.52
C PHE A 340 2.65 -18.21 -5.63
N LEU A 341 3.76 -17.46 -5.54
CA LEU A 341 4.91 -17.84 -4.71
C LEU A 341 4.57 -17.77 -3.22
N VAL A 342 3.84 -16.75 -2.77
CA VAL A 342 3.37 -16.67 -1.38
C VAL A 342 2.41 -17.81 -1.06
N MET A 343 1.43 -18.08 -1.93
CA MET A 343 0.52 -19.21 -1.75
C MET A 343 1.26 -20.56 -1.80
N LEU A 344 2.28 -20.69 -2.63
CA LEU A 344 3.13 -21.88 -2.69
C LEU A 344 3.86 -22.08 -1.37
N GLY A 345 4.51 -21.05 -0.84
CA GLY A 345 5.22 -21.11 0.45
C GLY A 345 4.27 -21.48 1.60
N VAL A 346 3.16 -20.77 1.73
CA VAL A 346 2.15 -21.02 2.76
C VAL A 346 1.53 -22.42 2.61
N GLY A 347 1.09 -22.79 1.41
CA GLY A 347 0.39 -24.05 1.16
C GLY A 347 1.27 -25.29 1.31
N ARG A 348 2.51 -25.25 0.82
CA ARG A 348 3.49 -26.34 0.97
C ARG A 348 3.88 -26.52 2.45
N TYR A 349 4.03 -25.42 3.19
CA TYR A 349 4.41 -25.48 4.59
C TYR A 349 3.30 -26.01 5.49
N THR A 350 2.09 -25.47 5.33
CA THR A 350 0.95 -25.76 6.22
C THR A 350 0.27 -27.08 5.90
N THR A 351 -0.07 -27.28 4.63
CA THR A 351 -0.98 -28.36 4.18
C THR A 351 -0.30 -29.42 3.31
N ASP A 352 0.96 -29.20 2.94
CA ASP A 352 1.72 -30.06 2.02
C ASP A 352 1.02 -30.34 0.67
N LEU A 353 0.18 -29.41 0.20
CA LEU A 353 -0.50 -29.55 -1.09
C LEU A 353 0.49 -29.50 -2.26
N ALA A 354 0.20 -30.21 -3.35
CA ALA A 354 1.05 -30.19 -4.54
C ALA A 354 1.07 -28.79 -5.19
N PRO A 355 2.21 -28.34 -5.78
CA PRO A 355 2.32 -27.04 -6.42
C PRO A 355 1.23 -26.77 -7.47
N GLY A 356 0.89 -27.75 -8.30
CA GLY A 356 -0.17 -27.60 -9.31
C GLY A 356 -1.57 -27.36 -8.72
N LYS A 357 -1.87 -27.93 -7.54
CA LYS A 357 -3.14 -27.66 -6.84
C LYS A 357 -3.17 -26.23 -6.29
N LEU A 358 -2.06 -25.77 -5.70
CA LEU A 358 -1.92 -24.40 -5.19
C LEU A 358 -1.98 -23.37 -6.31
N PHE A 359 -1.33 -23.63 -7.44
CA PHE A 359 -1.41 -22.81 -8.63
C PHE A 359 -2.84 -22.69 -9.14
N ARG A 360 -3.55 -23.82 -9.29
CA ARG A 360 -4.97 -23.84 -9.71
C ARG A 360 -5.86 -23.04 -8.76
N LEU A 361 -5.60 -23.12 -7.45
CA LEU A 361 -6.38 -22.43 -6.43
C LEU A 361 -6.24 -20.90 -6.54
N VAL A 362 -5.04 -20.38 -6.82
CA VAL A 362 -4.80 -18.95 -7.10
C VAL A 362 -5.35 -18.55 -8.47
N TYR A 363 -5.08 -19.34 -9.51
CA TYR A 363 -5.49 -19.04 -10.89
C TYR A 363 -7.02 -19.00 -11.06
N THR A 364 -7.76 -19.86 -10.36
CA THR A 364 -9.22 -19.83 -10.37
C THR A 364 -9.80 -18.67 -9.54
N ASN A 365 -9.01 -18.07 -8.65
CA ASN A 365 -9.42 -17.01 -7.73
C ASN A 365 -8.47 -15.80 -7.82
N LEU A 366 -8.16 -15.35 -9.05
CA LEU A 366 -7.23 -14.24 -9.28
C LEU A 366 -7.68 -12.95 -8.60
N LEU A 367 -8.95 -12.57 -8.76
CA LEU A 367 -9.49 -11.35 -8.16
C LEU A 367 -9.36 -11.36 -6.63
N HIS A 368 -9.56 -12.52 -6.00
CA HIS A 368 -9.38 -12.67 -4.55
C HIS A 368 -7.91 -12.52 -4.13
N SER A 369 -7.00 -13.22 -4.81
CA SER A 369 -5.57 -13.26 -4.46
C SER A 369 -4.86 -11.94 -4.73
N TYR A 370 -5.11 -11.33 -5.89
CA TYR A 370 -4.60 -10.00 -6.25
C TYR A 370 -5.31 -8.89 -5.49
N GLY A 371 -6.61 -9.03 -5.20
CA GLY A 371 -7.34 -8.10 -4.36
C GLY A 371 -6.72 -7.99 -2.96
N LEU A 372 -6.34 -9.11 -2.35
CA LEU A 372 -5.62 -9.12 -1.07
C LEU A 372 -4.23 -8.47 -1.16
N LEU A 373 -3.49 -8.77 -2.23
CA LEU A 373 -2.18 -8.15 -2.49
C LEU A 373 -2.30 -6.62 -2.56
N LEU A 374 -3.18 -6.13 -3.43
CA LEU A 374 -3.37 -4.69 -3.69
C LEU A 374 -3.93 -3.95 -2.48
N LEU A 375 -4.86 -4.55 -1.74
CA LEU A 375 -5.40 -3.95 -0.52
C LEU A 375 -4.34 -3.77 0.56
N LEU A 376 -3.50 -4.78 0.79
CA LEU A 376 -2.44 -4.69 1.76
C LEU A 376 -1.32 -3.74 1.30
N LEU A 377 -1.02 -3.71 -0.01
CA LEU A 377 -0.10 -2.72 -0.57
C LEU A 377 -0.63 -1.29 -0.40
N LEU A 378 -1.92 -1.05 -0.65
CA LEU A 378 -2.54 0.27 -0.47
C LEU A 378 -2.43 0.76 0.98
N ILE A 379 -2.51 -0.15 1.95
CA ILE A 379 -2.33 0.18 3.37
C ILE A 379 -0.85 0.41 3.72
N ALA A 380 0.07 -0.17 2.95
CA ALA A 380 1.51 -0.01 3.13
C ALA A 380 2.04 1.35 2.65
N LEU A 381 1.50 1.87 1.54
CA LEU A 381 2.00 3.10 0.92
C LEU A 381 2.04 4.30 1.88
N PRO A 382 1.01 4.59 2.71
CA PRO A 382 1.09 5.67 3.68
C PRO A 382 2.19 5.48 4.73
N ALA A 383 2.51 4.24 5.10
CA ALA A 383 3.55 3.96 6.09
C ALA A 383 4.96 4.17 5.53
N GLY A 384 5.19 3.83 4.25
CA GLY A 384 6.44 4.15 3.55
C GLY A 384 6.59 5.64 3.32
N TYR A 385 5.52 6.29 2.87
CA TYR A 385 5.50 7.74 2.70
C TYR A 385 5.82 8.49 4.01
N LEU A 386 5.38 7.97 5.16
CA LEU A 386 5.72 8.56 6.46
C LEU A 386 7.23 8.56 6.76
N LEU A 387 7.96 7.52 6.32
CA LEU A 387 9.43 7.48 6.40
C LEU A 387 10.09 8.53 5.50
N ASP A 388 9.47 8.84 4.36
CA ASP A 388 10.00 9.76 3.34
C ASP A 388 9.50 11.20 3.53
N THR A 389 8.57 11.42 4.46
CA THR A 389 8.06 12.76 4.76
C THR A 389 9.07 13.62 5.51
N VAL A 390 8.72 14.90 5.61
CA VAL A 390 9.36 15.90 6.48
C VAL A 390 9.62 15.38 7.90
N VAL A 391 8.73 14.54 8.44
CA VAL A 391 8.92 13.94 9.78
C VAL A 391 10.11 12.97 9.78
N GLY A 392 10.20 12.11 8.77
CA GLY A 392 11.37 11.25 8.58
C GLY A 392 12.64 12.06 8.41
N HIS A 393 12.60 13.08 7.55
CA HIS A 393 13.75 13.97 7.34
C HIS A 393 14.23 14.63 8.64
N TYR A 394 13.34 15.16 9.49
CA TYR A 394 13.72 15.71 10.79
C TYR A 394 14.27 14.66 11.75
N PHE A 395 13.77 13.42 11.70
CA PHE A 395 14.31 12.34 12.50
C PHE A 395 15.75 12.00 12.09
N PHE A 396 16.03 11.89 10.79
CA PHE A 396 17.39 11.68 10.29
C PHE A 396 18.30 12.87 10.61
N ALA A 397 17.84 14.10 10.39
CA ALA A 397 18.59 15.31 10.74
C ALA A 397 18.89 15.44 12.24
N PHE A 398 17.95 15.01 13.10
CA PHE A 398 18.17 14.94 14.53
C PHE A 398 19.25 13.90 14.89
N LEU A 399 19.21 12.71 14.28
CA LEU A 399 20.26 11.71 14.49
C LEU A 399 21.62 12.19 13.97
N ASP A 400 21.63 12.95 12.87
CA ASP A 400 22.83 13.61 12.36
C ASP A 400 23.42 14.61 13.35
N TRP A 401 22.57 15.33 14.06
CA TRP A 401 23.00 16.25 15.11
C TRP A 401 23.49 15.52 16.37
N VAL A 402 22.83 14.44 16.80
CA VAL A 402 23.20 13.69 18.01
C VAL A 402 24.52 12.91 17.83
N ILE A 403 24.76 12.39 16.63
CA ILE A 403 25.92 11.53 16.34
C ILE A 403 26.83 12.27 15.36
N TYR A 404 27.78 13.04 15.89
CA TYR A 404 28.75 13.76 15.07
C TYR A 404 29.72 12.79 14.36
N THR A 405 29.76 12.82 13.04
CA THR A 405 30.69 12.03 12.21
C THR A 405 31.12 12.81 10.97
N ASP A 406 32.27 12.46 10.38
CA ASP A 406 32.78 13.08 9.15
C ASP A 406 31.84 12.85 7.95
N GLY A 407 31.91 13.72 6.93
CA GLY A 407 31.00 13.74 5.78
C GLY A 407 30.76 12.40 5.07
N SER A 408 31.82 11.62 4.82
CA SER A 408 31.68 10.31 4.16
C SER A 408 31.05 9.23 5.07
N GLN A 409 31.23 9.34 6.38
CA GLN A 409 30.62 8.44 7.36
C GLN A 409 29.14 8.78 7.62
N LEU A 410 28.76 10.06 7.46
CA LEU A 410 27.37 10.52 7.52
C LEU A 410 26.53 9.86 6.42
N ASP A 411 27.01 9.88 5.17
CA ASP A 411 26.29 9.29 4.04
C ASP A 411 26.11 7.78 4.19
N ALA A 412 27.18 7.08 4.58
CA ALA A 412 27.14 5.65 4.89
C ALA A 412 26.08 5.30 5.96
N ARG A 413 26.05 6.06 7.06
CA ARG A 413 25.09 5.85 8.15
C ARG A 413 23.66 6.08 7.70
N ASN A 414 23.42 7.15 6.95
CA ASN A 414 22.07 7.49 6.48
C ASN A 414 21.52 6.40 5.56
N VAL A 415 22.35 5.87 4.66
CA VAL A 415 21.98 4.74 3.80
C VAL A 415 21.71 3.47 4.63
N MET A 416 22.52 3.18 5.65
CA MET A 416 22.30 2.04 6.56
C MET A 416 20.99 2.16 7.34
N LEU A 417 20.72 3.33 7.91
CA LEU A 417 19.52 3.57 8.71
C LEU A 417 18.25 3.57 7.85
N GLN A 418 18.33 4.16 6.65
CA GLN A 418 17.22 4.12 5.70
C GLN A 418 16.96 2.68 5.20
N ALA A 419 18.01 1.91 4.91
CA ALA A 419 17.89 0.49 4.58
C ALA A 419 17.26 -0.32 5.73
N PHE A 420 17.64 -0.03 6.98
CA PHE A 420 17.02 -0.62 8.16
C PHE A 420 15.51 -0.32 8.23
N CYS A 421 15.12 0.96 8.09
CA CYS A 421 13.72 1.38 8.16
C CYS A 421 12.85 0.73 7.07
N TYR A 422 13.31 0.74 5.81
CA TYR A 422 12.55 0.13 4.73
C TYR A 422 12.49 -1.40 4.85
N TYR A 423 13.59 -2.05 5.23
CA TYR A 423 13.58 -3.50 5.38
C TYR A 423 12.70 -3.94 6.57
N PHE A 424 12.68 -3.16 7.65
CA PHE A 424 11.78 -3.38 8.79
C PHE A 424 10.31 -3.26 8.37
N LEU A 425 9.97 -2.21 7.63
CA LEU A 425 8.63 -2.04 7.08
C LEU A 425 8.29 -3.19 6.12
N PHE A 426 9.19 -3.55 5.22
CA PHE A 426 9.02 -4.66 4.28
C PHE A 426 8.78 -5.99 4.99
N ALA A 427 9.53 -6.29 6.07
CA ALA A 427 9.37 -7.50 6.86
C ALA A 427 7.98 -7.60 7.51
N LEU A 428 7.46 -6.48 8.04
CA LEU A 428 6.12 -6.42 8.61
C LEU A 428 5.04 -6.62 7.55
N LEU A 429 5.17 -5.94 6.40
CA LEU A 429 4.24 -6.05 5.28
C LEU A 429 4.22 -7.47 4.69
N PHE A 430 5.39 -8.05 4.48
CA PHE A 430 5.52 -9.42 4.00
C PHE A 430 4.89 -10.41 4.98
N SER A 431 5.12 -10.25 6.27
CA SER A 431 4.48 -11.06 7.31
C SER A 431 2.95 -10.92 7.28
N ALA A 432 2.43 -9.72 7.01
CA ALA A 432 0.98 -9.50 6.84
C ALA A 432 0.43 -10.21 5.60
N TRP A 433 1.15 -10.21 4.46
CA TRP A 433 0.79 -11.02 3.28
C TRP A 433 0.78 -12.51 3.62
N VAL A 434 1.80 -13.02 4.31
CA VAL A 434 1.86 -14.44 4.71
C VAL A 434 0.67 -14.82 5.58
N ILE A 435 0.30 -13.98 6.56
CA ILE A 435 -0.90 -14.19 7.40
C ILE A 435 -2.17 -14.19 6.54
N ALA A 436 -2.34 -13.20 5.65
CA ALA A 436 -3.50 -13.10 4.77
C ALA A 436 -3.63 -14.32 3.84
N PHE A 437 -2.54 -14.74 3.20
CA PHE A 437 -2.55 -15.91 2.32
C PHE A 437 -2.78 -17.22 3.09
N CYS A 438 -2.36 -17.31 4.35
CA CYS A 438 -2.70 -18.44 5.24
C CYS A 438 -4.21 -18.53 5.52
N LEU A 439 -4.83 -17.40 5.86
CA LEU A 439 -6.28 -17.32 6.06
C LEU A 439 -7.06 -17.56 4.76
N SER A 440 -6.56 -17.04 3.63
CA SER A 440 -7.12 -17.25 2.29
C SER A 440 -7.07 -18.70 1.86
N LEU A 441 -5.96 -19.40 2.09
CA LEU A 441 -5.86 -20.82 1.83
C LEU A 441 -6.93 -21.63 2.58
N GLY A 442 -7.19 -21.29 3.84
CA GLY A 442 -8.27 -21.90 4.62
C GLY A 442 -9.65 -21.69 3.98
N SER A 443 -9.97 -20.44 3.62
CA SER A 443 -11.23 -20.06 2.97
C SER A 443 -11.40 -20.76 1.62
N LEU A 444 -10.38 -20.75 0.76
CA LEU A 444 -10.42 -21.35 -0.57
C LEU A 444 -10.54 -22.88 -0.51
N ARG A 445 -9.92 -23.52 0.50
CA ARG A 445 -10.12 -24.96 0.74
C ARG A 445 -11.54 -25.27 1.19
N GLU A 446 -12.12 -24.47 2.08
CA GLU A 446 -13.50 -24.70 2.49
C GLU A 446 -14.47 -24.56 1.31
N ILE A 447 -14.28 -23.58 0.42
CA ILE A 447 -15.09 -23.44 -0.80
C ILE A 447 -15.05 -24.74 -1.63
N GLY A 448 -13.87 -25.35 -1.77
CA GLY A 448 -13.70 -26.56 -2.59
C GLY A 448 -14.14 -27.86 -1.90
N THR A 449 -13.95 -28.00 -0.59
CA THR A 449 -14.19 -29.27 0.12
C THR A 449 -15.42 -29.31 1.01
N ALA A 450 -15.94 -28.13 1.41
CA ALA A 450 -17.02 -27.94 2.38
C ALA A 450 -16.83 -28.80 3.66
N ALA A 451 -15.59 -28.89 4.14
CA ALA A 451 -15.22 -29.87 5.16
C ALA A 451 -15.79 -29.47 6.53
N GLU A 452 -15.71 -28.19 6.88
CA GLU A 452 -16.29 -27.68 8.12
C GLU A 452 -17.81 -27.69 8.06
N LEU A 453 -18.42 -27.37 6.90
CA LEU A 453 -19.86 -27.49 6.69
C LEU A 453 -20.35 -28.93 6.90
N LYS A 454 -19.70 -29.92 6.29
CA LYS A 454 -20.01 -31.34 6.49
C LYS A 454 -19.90 -31.74 7.96
N GLN A 455 -18.81 -31.34 8.62
CA GLN A 455 -18.63 -31.64 10.04
C GLN A 455 -19.68 -30.98 10.93
N ARG A 456 -20.17 -29.78 10.59
CA ARG A 456 -21.28 -29.11 11.29
C ARG A 456 -22.62 -29.82 11.07
N ILE A 457 -22.87 -30.30 9.85
CA ILE A 457 -24.04 -31.13 9.52
C ILE A 457 -24.00 -32.44 10.32
N ASP A 458 -22.85 -33.11 10.40
CA ASP A 458 -22.71 -34.36 11.16
C ASP A 458 -22.90 -34.17 12.68
N ARG A 459 -22.66 -32.95 13.18
CA ARG A 459 -22.91 -32.56 14.58
C ARG A 459 -24.35 -32.13 14.83
N LEU A 460 -25.10 -31.73 13.79
CA LEU A 460 -26.52 -31.42 13.91
C LEU A 460 -27.30 -32.73 14.15
N GLY A 461 -27.61 -33.00 15.42
CA GLY A 461 -28.35 -34.20 15.84
C GLY A 461 -27.64 -35.02 16.93
N ARG A 462 -26.36 -34.73 17.22
CA ARG A 462 -25.68 -35.26 18.41
C ARG A 462 -25.72 -34.19 19.49
N LYS A 463 -26.71 -34.30 20.39
CA LYS A 463 -26.77 -33.49 21.62
C LYS A 463 -25.67 -33.90 22.59
#